data_AF-A0A945NRX8-F1
#
_entry.id   AF-A0A945NRX8-F1
#
_cell.length_a   1.000
_cell.length_b   1.000
_cell.length_c   1.000
_cell.angle_alpha   90.00
_cell.angle_beta   90.00
_cell.angle_gamma   90.00
#
_symmetry.space_group_name_H-M   'P 1'
#
loop_
_entity.id
_entity.type
_entity.pdbx_description
1 polymer ?
#
loop_
_entity_poly.entity_id
_entity_poly.type
_entity_poly.pdbx_seq_one_letter_code
_entity_poly.pdbx_strand_id
1 'polypeptide(L)'
;MSTSDEWNALRQQILDKAVVRGKVILSSGREADYYIDLRRVTLDAEAAPLVGAVMRQVNSGLDYQAVGGLTLGADPVASAMMHNAAGEGELLNSFVVRKSEKQHGL
;
A
#
# COMPACT_ATOMS: atom_id res chain seq x y z
N MET A 1 19.97 3.57 0.00
CA MET A 1 19.32 2.32 -0.47
C MET A 1 19.55 2.21 -1.96
N SER A 2 20.13 1.10 -2.43
CA SER A 2 20.14 0.80 -3.87
C SER A 2 18.69 0.61 -4.29
N THR A 3 18.22 1.33 -5.31
CA THR A 3 16.86 1.17 -5.85
C THR A 3 16.77 -0.17 -6.56
N SER A 4 16.12 -1.15 -5.94
CA SER A 4 15.89 -2.50 -6.47
C SER A 4 15.06 -2.47 -7.76
N ASP A 5 15.07 -3.58 -8.50
CA ASP A 5 14.26 -3.71 -9.71
C ASP A 5 12.76 -3.61 -9.37
N GLU A 6 12.32 -4.16 -8.24
CA GLU A 6 10.95 -4.03 -7.76
C GLU A 6 10.60 -2.58 -7.42
N TRP A 7 11.53 -1.83 -6.83
CA TRP A 7 11.35 -0.40 -6.54
C TRP A 7 11.11 0.40 -7.82
N ASN A 8 11.94 0.16 -8.84
CA ASN A 8 11.83 0.86 -10.12
C ASN A 8 10.55 0.46 -10.87
N ALA A 9 10.18 -0.81 -10.85
CA ALA A 9 8.94 -1.31 -11.43
C ALA A 9 7.71 -0.71 -10.74
N LEU A 10 7.67 -0.69 -9.40
CA LEU A 10 6.57 -0.09 -8.65
C LEU A 10 6.47 1.41 -8.93
N ARG A 11 7.60 2.11 -8.98
CA ARG A 11 7.63 3.53 -9.34
C ARG A 11 7.00 3.75 -10.71
N GLN A 12 7.32 2.91 -11.70
CA GLN A 12 6.73 3.03 -13.02
C GLN A 12 5.21 2.79 -13.00
N GLN A 13 4.75 1.75 -12.30
CA GLN A 13 3.32 1.46 -12.12
C GLN A 13 2.57 2.64 -11.48
N ILE A 14 3.16 3.30 -10.48
CA ILE A 14 2.59 4.49 -9.85
C ILE A 14 2.47 5.66 -10.84
N LEU A 15 3.52 5.92 -11.62
CA LEU A 15 3.52 7.00 -12.60
C LEU A 15 2.46 6.79 -13.69
N ASP A 16 2.29 5.54 -14.13
CA ASP A 16 1.38 5.21 -15.24
C ASP A 16 -0.09 5.13 -14.79
N LYS A 17 -0.36 4.59 -13.59
CA LYS A 17 -1.72 4.25 -13.15
C LYS A 17 -2.30 5.22 -12.11
N ALA A 18 -1.48 5.75 -11.20
CA ALA A 18 -1.97 6.46 -10.01
C ALA A 18 -2.02 7.99 -10.13
N VAL A 19 -1.24 8.60 -11.04
CA VAL A 19 -1.17 10.06 -11.17
C VAL A 19 -2.34 10.59 -11.99
N VAL A 20 -3.33 11.17 -11.32
CA VAL A 20 -4.47 11.84 -11.95
C VAL A 20 -4.14 13.33 -12.07
N ARG A 21 -3.96 13.81 -13.30
CA ARG A 21 -3.67 15.23 -13.58
C ARG A 21 -4.96 16.02 -13.78
N GLY A 22 -5.00 17.23 -13.22
CA GLY A 22 -6.13 18.13 -13.27
C GLY A 22 -6.35 18.84 -11.93
N LYS A 23 -7.07 19.96 -11.96
CA LYS A 23 -7.40 20.68 -10.73
C LYS A 23 -8.27 19.83 -9.82
N VAL A 24 -7.82 19.64 -8.59
CA VAL A 24 -8.54 18.90 -7.55
C VAL A 24 -8.56 19.73 -6.25
N ILE A 25 -9.65 19.62 -5.49
CA ILE A 25 -9.71 20.11 -4.12
C ILE A 25 -9.44 18.94 -3.20
N LEU A 26 -8.36 19.02 -2.42
CA LEU A 26 -7.98 17.98 -1.47
C LEU A 26 -8.90 17.98 -0.25
N SER A 27 -8.89 16.89 0.52
CA SER A 27 -9.60 16.83 1.81
C SER A 27 -9.18 17.93 2.79
N SER A 28 -7.98 18.49 2.63
CA SER A 28 -7.51 19.66 3.38
C SER A 28 -8.15 21.00 2.94
N GLY A 29 -8.97 21.02 1.89
CA GLY A 29 -9.54 22.22 1.28
C GLY A 29 -8.59 22.94 0.31
N ARG A 30 -7.33 22.54 0.22
CA ARG A 30 -6.34 23.12 -0.70
C ARG A 30 -6.55 22.64 -2.15
N GLU A 31 -6.30 23.52 -3.11
CA GLU A 31 -6.19 23.15 -4.52
C GLU A 31 -4.86 22.45 -4.81
N ALA A 32 -4.88 21.48 -5.71
CA ALA A 32 -3.69 20.88 -6.30
C ALA A 32 -3.90 20.60 -7.78
N ASP A 33 -2.81 20.55 -8.55
CA ASP A 33 -2.84 20.26 -9.99
C ASP A 33 -2.84 18.75 -10.30
N TYR A 34 -2.75 17.92 -9.26
CA TYR A 34 -2.80 16.48 -9.37
C TYR A 34 -3.30 15.81 -8.09
N TYR A 35 -3.79 14.59 -8.24
CA TYR A 35 -4.14 13.67 -7.17
C TYR A 35 -3.45 12.32 -7.40
N ILE A 36 -2.97 11.69 -6.33
CA ILE A 36 -2.37 10.36 -6.40
C ILE A 36 -3.37 9.34 -5.85
N ASP A 37 -4.01 8.58 -6.73
CA ASP A 37 -4.93 7.50 -6.32
C ASP A 37 -4.19 6.15 -6.27
N LEU A 38 -3.51 5.88 -5.16
CA LEU A 38 -2.76 4.63 -4.98
C LEU A 38 -3.65 3.38 -4.94
N ARG A 39 -4.98 3.49 -4.81
CA ARG A 39 -5.87 2.32 -4.92
C ARG A 39 -5.75 1.64 -6.28
N ARG A 40 -5.44 2.41 -7.33
CA ARG A 40 -5.17 1.89 -8.68
C ARG A 40 -3.89 1.08 -8.79
N VAL A 41 -3.03 1.12 -7.78
CA VAL A 41 -1.75 0.39 -7.72
C VAL A 41 -1.86 -0.73 -6.70
N THR A 42 -2.39 -0.44 -5.51
CA THR A 42 -2.51 -1.43 -4.43
C THR A 42 -3.56 -2.51 -4.71
N LEU A 43 -4.50 -2.27 -5.64
CA LEU A 43 -5.52 -3.25 -6.07
C LEU A 43 -5.32 -3.72 -7.52
N ASP A 44 -4.16 -3.44 -8.12
CA ASP A 44 -3.82 -3.88 -9.46
C ASP A 44 -3.03 -5.19 -9.42
N ALA A 45 -3.35 -6.12 -10.32
CA ALA A 45 -2.79 -7.47 -10.29
C ALA A 45 -1.27 -7.50 -10.53
N GLU A 46 -0.72 -6.58 -11.33
CA GLU A 46 0.71 -6.51 -11.62
C GLU A 46 1.45 -5.71 -10.56
N ALA A 47 0.85 -4.63 -10.08
CA ALA A 47 1.51 -3.69 -9.18
C ALA A 47 1.42 -4.09 -7.70
N ALA A 48 0.34 -4.74 -7.26
CA ALA A 48 0.16 -5.11 -5.85
C ALA A 48 1.28 -6.04 -5.31
N PRO A 49 1.77 -7.06 -6.04
CA PRO A 49 2.93 -7.84 -5.59
C PRO A 49 4.18 -7.00 -5.33
N LEU A 50 4.44 -5.99 -6.18
CA LEU A 50 5.56 -5.07 -6.05
C LEU A 50 5.43 -4.19 -4.79
N VAL A 51 4.20 -3.78 -4.45
CA VAL A 51 3.92 -3.08 -3.19
C VAL A 51 4.37 -3.92 -2.00
N GLY A 52 4.01 -5.20 -1.96
CA GLY A 52 4.41 -6.11 -0.89
C GLY A 52 5.93 -6.21 -0.73
N ALA A 53 6.64 -6.47 -1.83
CA ALA A 53 8.09 -6.57 -1.86
C ALA A 53 8.78 -5.27 -1.41
N VAL A 54 8.41 -4.14 -2.01
CA VAL A 54 9.00 -2.83 -1.69
C VAL A 54 8.72 -2.43 -0.24
N MET A 55 7.51 -2.67 0.25
CA MET A 55 7.16 -2.32 1.63
C MET A 55 7.92 -3.17 2.65
N ARG A 56 8.21 -4.45 2.36
CA ARG A 56 9.09 -5.26 3.22
C ARG A 56 10.54 -4.80 3.14
N GLN A 57 11.04 -4.43 1.96
CA GLN A 57 12.40 -3.89 1.78
C GLN A 57 12.63 -2.61 2.58
N VAL A 58 11.70 -1.64 2.57
CA VAL A 58 11.87 -0.39 3.33
C VAL A 58 11.74 -0.56 4.85
N ASN A 59 11.08 -1.64 5.29
CA ASN A 59 10.88 -1.94 6.71
C ASN A 59 11.82 -3.06 7.21
N SER A 60 12.81 -3.49 6.44
CA SER A 60 13.68 -4.63 6.78
C SER A 60 14.53 -4.44 8.05
N GLY A 61 14.63 -3.20 8.55
CA GLY A 61 15.31 -2.89 9.81
C GLY A 61 14.41 -2.92 11.04
N LEU A 62 13.12 -3.23 10.88
CA LEU A 62 12.14 -3.32 11.96
C LEU A 62 11.86 -4.78 12.30
N ASP A 63 11.74 -5.08 13.58
CA ASP A 63 11.20 -6.36 14.05
C ASP A 63 9.68 -6.23 14.24
N TYR A 64 8.90 -7.00 13.48
CA TYR A 64 7.45 -7.00 13.54
C TYR A 64 6.85 -8.34 13.14
N GLN A 65 5.73 -8.70 13.77
CA GLN A 65 5.01 -9.96 13.54
C GLN A 65 3.71 -9.77 12.76
N ALA A 66 3.26 -8.51 12.63
CA ALA A 66 2.04 -8.17 11.93
C ALA A 66 2.09 -6.78 11.31
N VAL A 67 1.34 -6.59 10.23
CA VAL A 67 1.19 -5.31 9.52
C VAL A 67 -0.27 -4.98 9.31
N GLY A 68 -0.60 -3.69 9.39
CA GLY A 68 -1.97 -3.26 9.30
C GLY A 68 -2.09 -1.76 9.55
N GLY A 69 -3.28 -1.22 9.33
CA GLY A 69 -3.51 0.20 9.53
C GLY A 69 -4.95 0.59 9.26
N LEU A 70 -5.17 1.90 9.18
CA LEU A 70 -6.50 2.45 8.98
C LEU A 70 -7.06 2.07 7.61
N THR A 71 -8.23 1.44 7.64
CA THR A 71 -9.01 1.13 6.44
C THR A 71 -9.40 2.40 5.67
N LEU A 72 -9.53 2.41 4.35
CA LEU A 72 -9.38 1.31 3.39
C LEU A 72 -8.02 1.29 2.69
N GLY A 73 -7.16 2.27 2.98
CA GLY A 73 -5.90 2.45 2.26
C GLY A 73 -4.80 1.48 2.70
N ALA A 74 -4.74 1.17 4.00
CA ALA A 74 -3.74 0.27 4.55
C ALA A 74 -4.01 -1.20 4.23
N ASP A 75 -5.28 -1.59 4.10
CA ASP A 75 -5.73 -2.97 3.92
C ASP A 75 -5.02 -3.67 2.74
N PRO A 76 -5.05 -3.14 1.50
CA PRO A 76 -4.39 -3.80 0.38
C PRO A 76 -2.86 -3.80 0.48
N VAL A 77 -2.25 -2.82 1.16
CA VAL A 77 -0.80 -2.78 1.41
C VAL A 77 -0.40 -3.90 2.38
N ALA A 78 -1.13 -4.03 3.49
CA ALA A 78 -0.89 -5.06 4.50
C ALA A 78 -1.08 -6.47 3.91
N SER A 79 -2.13 -6.69 3.10
CA SER A 79 -2.33 -7.96 2.41
C SER A 79 -1.23 -8.27 1.40
N ALA A 80 -0.76 -7.28 0.63
CA ALA A 80 0.36 -7.47 -0.29
C ALA A 80 1.66 -7.86 0.44
N MET A 81 1.97 -7.22 1.57
CA MET A 81 3.13 -7.58 2.40
C MET A 81 3.01 -9.00 2.97
N MET A 82 1.83 -9.38 3.49
CA MET A 82 1.55 -10.73 3.97
C MET A 82 1.79 -11.77 2.87
N HIS A 83 1.26 -11.56 1.66
CA HIS A 83 1.43 -12.50 0.56
C HIS A 83 2.89 -12.57 0.07
N ASN A 84 3.61 -11.46 0.04
CA ASN A 84 5.03 -11.45 -0.32
C ASN A 84 5.87 -12.22 0.71
N ALA A 85 5.65 -12.02 2.01
CA ALA A 85 6.31 -12.79 3.07
C ALA A 85 6.01 -14.29 2.96
N ALA A 86 4.75 -14.66 2.74
CA ALA A 86 4.35 -16.06 2.56
C ALA A 86 5.05 -16.71 1.35
N GLY A 87 5.25 -15.96 0.27
CA GLY A 87 6.01 -16.42 -0.91
C GLY A 87 7.49 -16.70 -0.63
N GLU A 88 8.06 -16.09 0.42
CA GLU A 88 9.43 -16.30 0.90
C GLU A 88 9.50 -17.33 2.05
N GLY A 89 8.36 -17.93 2.44
CA GLY A 89 8.29 -18.87 3.55
C GLY A 89 8.29 -18.23 4.93
N GLU A 90 8.08 -16.91 5.02
CA GLU A 90 7.99 -16.17 6.27
C GLU A 90 6.54 -16.04 6.75
N LEU A 91 6.38 -15.99 8.08
CA LEU A 91 5.08 -15.73 8.70
C LEU A 91 4.92 -14.24 9.01
N LEU A 92 3.97 -13.59 8.33
CA LEU A 92 3.60 -12.21 8.60
C LEU A 92 2.07 -12.07 8.55
N ASN A 93 1.44 -11.72 9.67
CA ASN A 93 0.00 -11.54 9.71
C ASN A 93 -0.43 -10.14 9.25
N SER A 94 -1.53 -10.04 8.51
CA SER A 94 -2.18 -8.75 8.22
C SER A 94 -3.36 -8.49 9.16
N PHE A 95 -3.55 -7.24 9.59
CA PHE A 95 -4.73 -6.80 10.34
C PHE A 95 -5.31 -5.49 9.79
N VAL A 96 -6.55 -5.18 10.18
CA VAL A 96 -7.27 -3.97 9.75
C VAL A 96 -7.71 -3.15 10.95
N VAL A 97 -7.51 -1.83 10.89
CA VAL A 97 -8.03 -0.87 11.87
C VAL A 97 -9.22 -0.14 11.29
N ARG A 98 -10.35 -0.17 12.00
CA ARG A 98 -11.59 0.52 11.59
C ARG A 98 -11.56 1.99 12.02
N LYS A 99 -12.23 2.84 11.24
CA LYS A 99 -12.41 4.28 11.58
C LYS A 99 -13.33 4.51 12.77
N SER A 100 -14.26 3.60 13.00
CA SER A 100 -15.21 3.66 14.10
C SER A 100 -15.46 2.26 14.63
N GLU A 101 -15.90 2.18 15.89
CA GLU A 101 -16.34 0.92 16.47
C GLU A 101 -17.48 0.30 15.67
N LYS A 102 -17.54 -1.03 15.70
CA LYS A 102 -18.58 -1.80 15.04
C LYS A 102 -19.84 -1.73 15.91
N GLN A 103 -20.97 -1.30 15.35
CA GLN A 103 -22.22 -1.11 16.12
C GLN A 103 -22.91 -2.42 16.50
N HIS A 104 -22.83 -3.46 15.66
CA HIS A 104 -23.45 -4.77 15.91
C HIS A 104 -22.63 -5.93 15.32
N GLY A 105 -22.69 -7.09 15.99
CA GLY A 105 -21.97 -8.32 15.63
C GLY A 105 -20.48 -8.30 16.01
N LEU A 106 -19.93 -9.46 16.40
CA LEU A 106 -18.49 -9.69 16.60
C LEU A 106 -17.73 -9.41 15.31
#